data_AF-A0A453Q137-F1
#
_entry.id   AF-A0A453Q137-F1
#
_cell.length_a   1.000
_cell.length_b   1.000
_cell.length_c   1.000
_cell.angle_alpha   90.00
_cell.angle_beta   90.00
_cell.angle_gamma   90.00
#
_symmetry.space_group_name_H-M   'P 1'
#
loop_
_entity.id
_entity.type
_entity.pdbx_description
1 polymer ?
#
loop_
_entity_poly.entity_id
_entity_poly.type
_entity_poly.pdbx_seq_one_letter_code
_entity_poly.pdbx_strand_id
1 'polypeptide(L)'
;PTFYRIFKSKSTEGFQSVPYVVALFSAMLWIFYALVKTGEGLLISINAAGCVIETVYIVMYLVYAPRKAKIFTAKIVVLLNIAGFGLIFLLTLFAFHGETRVVTL
;
A
#
# COMPACT_ATOMS: atom_id res chain seq x y z
N PRO A 1 12.48 -2.93 -20.30
CA PRO A 1 12.73 -1.55 -20.82
C PRO A 1 12.66 -0.39 -19.80
N THR A 2 12.12 -0.57 -18.59
CA THR A 2 12.24 0.43 -17.50
C THR A 2 13.14 -0.07 -16.36
N PHE A 3 12.96 -1.34 -15.97
CA PHE A 3 13.77 -2.01 -14.94
C PHE A 3 15.25 -2.19 -15.29
N TYR A 4 15.56 -2.54 -16.53
CA TYR A 4 16.95 -2.69 -16.98
C TYR A 4 17.74 -1.37 -16.88
N ARG A 5 17.05 -0.24 -17.09
CA ARG A 5 17.64 1.11 -16.96
C ARG A 5 17.92 1.45 -15.50
N ILE A 6 16.97 1.23 -14.59
CA ILE A 6 17.14 1.45 -13.14
C ILE A 6 18.28 0.57 -12.57
N PHE A 7 18.35 -0.70 -12.97
CA PHE A 7 19.40 -1.62 -12.52
C PHE A 7 20.79 -1.23 -13.05
N LYS A 8 20.88 -0.73 -14.29
CA LYS A 8 22.15 -0.36 -14.94
C LYS A 8 22.64 1.03 -14.55
N SER A 9 21.75 2.00 -14.30
CA SER A 9 22.11 3.37 -13.94
C SER A 9 22.30 3.59 -12.43
N LYS A 10 21.88 2.63 -11.58
CA LYS A 10 21.84 2.77 -10.10
C LYS A 10 21.18 4.07 -9.65
N SER A 11 20.24 4.56 -10.44
CA SER A 11 19.52 5.80 -10.22
C SER A 11 18.07 5.56 -10.59
N THR A 12 17.14 6.14 -9.84
CA THR A 12 15.70 5.97 -10.10
C THR A 12 15.24 6.72 -11.35
N GLU A 13 16.13 7.27 -12.17
CA GLU A 13 15.84 7.94 -13.46
C GLU A 13 14.60 8.86 -13.45
N GLY A 14 14.37 9.56 -12.34
CA GLY A 14 13.23 10.47 -12.16
C GLY A 14 11.91 9.80 -11.72
N PHE A 15 11.84 8.46 -11.69
CA PHE A 15 10.70 7.73 -11.14
C PHE A 15 10.48 8.11 -9.67
N GLN A 16 9.22 8.33 -9.31
CA GLN A 16 8.78 8.70 -7.97
C GLN A 16 8.28 7.46 -7.23
N SER A 17 8.57 7.37 -5.93
CA SER A 17 8.05 6.30 -5.08
C SER A 17 6.58 6.47 -4.71
N VAL A 18 6.08 7.71 -4.74
CA VAL A 18 4.74 8.09 -4.26
C VAL A 18 3.61 7.26 -4.89
N PRO A 19 3.55 7.04 -6.22
CA PRO A 19 2.46 6.27 -6.82
C PRO A 19 2.39 4.85 -6.27
N TYR A 20 3.53 4.19 -6.06
CA TYR A 20 3.59 2.82 -5.53
C TYR A 20 3.16 2.76 -4.06
N VAL A 21 3.57 3.75 -3.26
CA VAL A 21 3.17 3.86 -1.85
C VAL A 21 1.67 4.10 -1.69
N VAL A 22 1.08 4.91 -2.57
CA VAL A 22 -0.37 5.18 -2.60
C VAL A 22 -1.15 3.98 -3.12
N ALA A 23 -0.63 3.30 -4.16
CA ALA A 23 -1.23 2.08 -4.69
C ALA A 23 -1.26 0.95 -3.64
N LEU A 24 -0.16 0.76 -2.90
CA LEU A 24 -0.11 -0.19 -1.79
C LEU A 24 -1.16 0.15 -0.72
N PHE A 25 -1.27 1.42 -0.34
CA PHE A 25 -2.26 1.87 0.63
C PHE A 25 -3.70 1.59 0.15
N SER A 26 -3.99 1.91 -1.10
CA SER A 26 -5.28 1.62 -1.74
C SER A 26 -5.60 0.12 -1.74
N ALA A 27 -4.64 -0.72 -2.12
CA ALA A 27 -4.82 -2.18 -2.15
C ALA A 27 -5.10 -2.75 -0.75
N MET A 28 -4.42 -2.26 0.29
CA MET A 28 -4.72 -2.64 1.67
C MET A 28 -6.12 -2.23 2.12
N LEU A 29 -6.59 -1.04 1.72
CA LEU A 29 -7.96 -0.59 2.01
C LEU A 29 -9.01 -1.47 1.32
N TRP A 30 -8.78 -1.86 0.08
CA TRP A 30 -9.68 -2.77 -0.64
C TRP A 30 -9.73 -4.17 -0.03
N ILE A 31 -8.58 -4.70 0.39
CA ILE A 31 -8.53 -5.97 1.12
C ILE A 31 -9.29 -5.83 2.44
N PHE A 32 -9.07 -4.75 3.19
CA PHE A 32 -9.77 -4.52 4.44
C PHE A 32 -11.29 -4.40 4.25
N TYR A 33 -11.72 -3.67 3.23
CA TYR A 33 -13.13 -3.59 2.85
C TYR A 33 -13.71 -4.96 2.51
N ALA A 34 -13.02 -5.77 1.71
CA ALA A 34 -13.44 -7.10 1.32
C ALA A 34 -13.43 -8.12 2.47
N LEU A 35 -12.66 -7.87 3.54
CA LEU A 35 -12.71 -8.65 4.78
C LEU A 35 -13.89 -8.25 5.67
N VAL A 36 -14.27 -6.96 5.63
CA VAL A 36 -15.42 -6.43 6.36
C VAL A 36 -16.75 -6.82 5.70
N LYS A 37 -16.79 -6.87 4.36
CA LYS A 37 -17.96 -7.27 3.57
C LYS A 37 -17.85 -8.73 3.13
N THR A 38 -18.87 -9.53 3.42
CA THR A 38 -18.90 -10.95 3.02
C THR A 38 -19.03 -11.12 1.50
N GLY A 39 -18.32 -12.10 0.92
CA GLY A 39 -18.51 -12.53 -0.48
C GLY A 39 -17.54 -11.93 -1.51
N GLU A 40 -16.57 -11.11 -1.10
CA GLU A 40 -15.69 -10.34 -2.00
C GLU A 40 -14.32 -11.03 -2.25
N GLY A 41 -14.28 -12.36 -2.43
CA GLY A 41 -13.02 -13.13 -2.52
C GLY A 41 -12.12 -12.78 -3.73
N LEU A 42 -12.73 -12.42 -4.87
CA LEU A 42 -12.00 -11.97 -6.05
C LEU A 42 -11.29 -10.62 -5.80
N LEU A 43 -11.93 -9.73 -5.05
CA LEU A 43 -11.40 -8.41 -4.70
C LEU A 43 -10.17 -8.54 -3.78
N ILE A 44 -10.20 -9.50 -2.86
CA ILE A 44 -9.03 -9.86 -2.03
C ILE A 44 -7.89 -10.35 -2.92
N SER A 45 -8.18 -11.25 -3.86
CA SER A 45 -7.15 -11.91 -4.68
C SER A 45 -6.40 -10.92 -5.57
N ILE A 46 -7.12 -10.04 -6.28
CA ILE A 46 -6.50 -9.04 -7.17
C ILE A 46 -5.70 -7.99 -6.39
N ASN A 47 -6.21 -7.52 -5.25
CA ASN A 47 -5.50 -6.54 -4.44
C ASN A 47 -4.33 -7.15 -3.66
N ALA A 48 -4.40 -8.43 -3.28
CA ALA A 48 -3.26 -9.13 -2.68
C ALA A 48 -2.09 -9.25 -3.67
N ALA A 49 -2.37 -9.60 -4.93
CA ALA A 49 -1.36 -9.56 -5.98
C ALA A 49 -0.80 -8.14 -6.17
N GLY A 50 -1.67 -7.13 -6.16
CA GLY A 50 -1.28 -5.72 -6.16
C GLY A 50 -0.32 -5.37 -5.01
N CYS A 51 -0.65 -5.71 -3.77
CA CYS A 51 0.20 -5.49 -2.60
C CYS A 51 1.61 -6.08 -2.78
N VAL A 52 1.71 -7.31 -3.30
CA VAL A 52 3.01 -7.96 -3.56
C VAL A 52 3.81 -7.17 -4.59
N ILE A 53 3.18 -6.81 -5.71
CA ILE A 53 3.83 -6.07 -6.81
C ILE A 53 4.31 -4.69 -6.31
N GLU A 54 3.44 -3.92 -5.67
CA GLU A 54 3.77 -2.58 -5.16
C GLU A 54 4.86 -2.62 -4.09
N THR A 55 4.82 -3.62 -3.21
CA THR A 55 5.88 -3.82 -2.20
C THR A 55 7.23 -4.09 -2.85
N VAL A 56 7.27 -4.94 -3.89
CA VAL A 56 8.49 -5.22 -4.64
C VAL A 56 9.05 -3.94 -5.28
N TYR A 57 8.20 -3.10 -5.86
CA TYR A 57 8.61 -1.78 -6.39
C TYR A 57 9.19 -0.86 -5.30
N ILE A 58 8.53 -0.75 -4.16
CA ILE A 58 8.98 0.09 -3.05
C ILE A 58 10.32 -0.41 -2.51
N VAL A 59 10.49 -1.73 -2.35
CA VAL A 59 11.76 -2.33 -1.90
C VAL A 59 12.88 -2.01 -2.89
N MET A 60 12.66 -2.24 -4.19
CA MET A 60 13.65 -1.88 -5.21
C MET A 60 13.98 -0.39 -5.18
N TYR A 61 12.98 0.49 -5.03
CA TYR A 61 13.20 1.92 -4.90
C TYR A 61 14.09 2.25 -3.69
N LEU A 62 13.80 1.66 -2.52
CA LEU A 62 14.58 1.85 -1.31
C LEU A 62 16.01 1.28 -1.41
N VAL A 63 16.24 0.27 -2.26
CA VAL A 63 17.58 -0.27 -2.52
C VAL A 63 18.39 0.67 -3.41
N TYR A 64 17.82 1.18 -4.50
CA TYR A 64 18.57 1.89 -5.55
C TYR A 64 18.49 3.43 -5.50
N ALA A 65 17.52 4.03 -4.80
CA ALA A 65 17.36 5.49 -4.79
C ALA A 65 18.47 6.23 -4.01
N PRO A 66 18.71 7.53 -4.26
CA PRO A 66 19.58 8.36 -3.42
C PRO A 66 19.08 8.45 -1.97
N ARG A 67 19.99 8.61 -0.99
CA ARG A 67 19.65 8.63 0.46
C ARG A 67 18.49 9.55 0.83
N LYS A 68 18.43 10.75 0.26
CA LYS A 68 17.32 11.70 0.50
C LYS A 68 15.96 11.13 0.05
N ALA A 69 15.91 10.54 -1.14
CA ALA A 69 14.72 9.91 -1.68
C ALA A 69 14.33 8.67 -0.86
N LYS A 70 15.29 7.83 -0.43
CA LYS A 70 15.03 6.69 0.46
C LYS A 70 14.35 7.12 1.77
N ILE A 71 14.89 8.15 2.43
CA ILE A 71 14.33 8.67 3.68
C ILE A 71 12.92 9.20 3.45
N PHE A 72 12.70 9.94 2.36
CA PHE A 72 11.36 10.42 2.00
C PHE A 72 10.39 9.25 1.78
N THR A 73 10.77 8.24 0.98
CA THR A 73 9.96 7.04 0.73
C THR A 73 9.64 6.29 2.01
N ALA A 74 10.64 6.05 2.87
CA ALA A 74 10.42 5.37 4.14
C ALA A 74 9.44 6.15 5.03
N LYS A 75 9.54 7.49 5.08
CA LYS A 75 8.60 8.33 5.83
C LYS A 75 7.16 8.20 5.31
N ILE A 76 6.95 8.27 4.00
CA ILE A 76 5.59 8.17 3.44
C ILE A 76 5.01 6.75 3.56
N VAL A 77 5.85 5.70 3.49
CA VAL A 77 5.44 4.32 3.76
C VAL A 77 4.95 4.18 5.19
N VAL A 78 5.75 4.61 6.17
CA VAL A 78 5.37 4.56 7.59
C VAL A 78 4.11 5.38 7.84
N LEU A 79 4.03 6.60 7.30
CA LEU A 79 2.90 7.48 7.51
C LEU A 79 1.59 6.93 6.94
N LEU A 80 1.57 6.51 5.68
CA LEU A 80 0.33 6.08 5.02
C LEU A 80 0.01 4.62 5.33
N ASN A 81 0.97 3.72 5.12
CA ASN A 81 0.72 2.27 5.10
C ASN A 81 0.73 1.65 6.51
N ILE A 82 1.41 2.27 7.48
CA ILE A 82 1.42 1.78 8.86
C ILE A 82 0.53 2.64 9.74
N ALA A 83 0.84 3.94 9.88
CA ALA A 83 0.09 4.81 10.77
C ALA A 83 -1.33 5.10 10.26
N GLY A 84 -1.46 5.49 8.99
CA GLY A 84 -2.76 5.77 8.37
C GLY A 84 -3.68 4.55 8.31
N PHE A 85 -3.18 3.44 7.77
CA PHE A 85 -3.94 2.19 7.73
C PHE A 85 -4.25 1.65 9.13
N GLY A 86 -3.26 1.67 10.04
CA GLY A 86 -3.45 1.24 11.43
C GLY A 86 -4.51 2.05 12.15
N LEU A 87 -4.53 3.38 11.96
CA LEU A 87 -5.57 4.25 12.52
C LEU A 87 -6.96 3.88 11.97
N ILE A 88 -7.10 3.68 10.66
CA ILE A 88 -8.37 3.26 10.04
C ILE A 88 -8.84 1.92 10.61
N PHE A 89 -7.92 0.95 10.71
CA PHE A 89 -8.20 -0.36 11.26
C PHE A 89 -8.66 -0.28 12.73
N LEU A 90 -7.92 0.45 13.56
CA LEU A 90 -8.25 0.65 14.98
C LEU A 90 -9.57 1.39 15.16
N LEU A 91 -9.82 2.47 14.41
CA LEU A 91 -11.10 3.17 14.45
C LEU A 91 -12.25 2.25 14.03
N THR A 92 -12.05 1.45 12.98
CA THR A 92 -13.07 0.51 12.50
C THR A 92 -13.36 -0.59 13.53
N LEU A 93 -12.34 -1.07 14.24
CA LEU A 93 -12.52 -2.03 15.31
C LEU A 93 -13.18 -1.39 16.54
N PHE A 94 -12.67 -0.28 17.05
CA PHE A 94 -13.11 0.25 18.35
C PHE A 94 -14.33 1.17 18.27
N ALA A 95 -14.49 1.96 17.21
CA ALA A 95 -15.60 2.90 17.08
C ALA A 95 -16.86 2.27 16.45
N PHE A 96 -16.71 1.17 15.70
CA PHE A 96 -17.81 0.50 14.99
C PHE A 96 -18.01 -0.96 15.44
N HIS A 97 -17.60 -1.31 16.66
CA HIS A 97 -18.01 -2.55 17.34
C HIS A 97 -19.42 -2.37 17.93
N GLY A 98 -20.43 -3.08 17.39
CA GLY A 98 -21.83 -3.01 17.82
C GLY A 98 -22.81 -2.72 16.68
N GLU A 99 -24.13 -2.74 16.95
CA GLU A 99 -25.27 -2.66 16.00
C GLU A 99 -25.29 -1.46 15.03
N THR A 100 -24.29 -0.58 15.07
CA THR A 100 -24.11 0.55 14.14
C THR A 100 -23.53 0.17 12.77
N ARG A 101 -23.19 -1.11 12.52
CA ARG A 101 -22.85 -1.57 11.17
C ARG A 101 -24.12 -1.68 10.33
N VAL A 102 -24.23 -0.83 9.30
CA VAL A 102 -25.30 -0.95 8.30
C VAL A 102 -25.14 -2.29 7.59
N VAL A 103 -26.00 -3.24 7.92
CA VAL A 103 -26.17 -4.48 7.16
C VAL A 103 -26.93 -4.12 5.89
N THR A 104 -26.21 -3.85 4.80
CA THR A 104 -26.83 -3.81 3.48
C THR A 104 -27.12 -5.25 3.06
N LEU A 105 -28.41 -5.62 3.09
CA LEU A 105 -28.96 -6.86 2.55
C LEU A 105 -28.71 -6.99 1.04
#